data_AF-A0A2D6SYK3-F1
#
_entry.id   AF-A0A2D6SYK3-F1
#
_cell.length_a   1.000
_cell.length_b   1.000
_cell.length_c   1.000
_cell.angle_alpha   90.00
_cell.angle_beta   90.00
_cell.angle_gamma   90.00
#
_symmetry.space_group_name_H-M   'P 1'
#
loop_
_entity.id
_entity.type
_entity.pdbx_description
1 polymer ?
#
loop_
_entity_poly.entity_id
_entity_poly.type
_entity_poly.pdbx_seq_one_letter_code
_entity_poly.pdbx_strand_id
1 'polypeptide(L)'
;MQWGIVPVGQDGSAHFIVPADRNIFFQALDENYMEVQRERTYVNYRPGEMRTCIGCHERSGKTLRPAFNDTPLALKRPPSIAGPQPGETDPHQVVHYPADIQPILDAKCISCHDDSEPDGDLNLTGTITPRHSVSFEQLLRKELAGPVIAEFVTHSGGDDANSNGAYLSPKSLGSHRSGLVATIRTTDAQDPHYQLLSRADLLKIIRWVDTNYQFYGTYYGRHHDAHKSHPDFRRDPTFEEAISPRAPDWHR
;
A
#
# COMPACT_ATOMS: atom_id res chain seq x y z
N MET A 1 -6.89 -2.59 0.25
CA MET A 1 -6.91 -3.49 -0.92
C MET A 1 -6.46 -2.76 -2.18
N GLN A 2 -6.02 -3.49 -3.20
CA GLN A 2 -5.61 -2.99 -4.51
C GLN A 2 -6.55 -3.54 -5.58
N TRP A 3 -6.95 -2.71 -6.55
CA TRP A 3 -7.77 -3.12 -7.70
C TRP A 3 -6.96 -3.59 -8.91
N GLY A 4 -5.65 -3.32 -8.90
CA GLY A 4 -4.69 -3.70 -9.94
C GLY A 4 -3.84 -2.51 -10.35
N ILE A 5 -3.04 -2.70 -11.39
CA ILE A 5 -2.21 -1.67 -12.01
C ILE A 5 -2.64 -1.41 -13.45
N VAL A 6 -2.39 -0.20 -13.93
CA VAL A 6 -2.73 0.24 -15.29
C VAL A 6 -1.52 0.92 -15.93
N PRO A 7 -1.32 0.76 -17.25
CA PRO A 7 -0.17 1.37 -17.93
C PRO A 7 -0.34 2.89 -18.09
N VAL A 8 0.76 3.61 -17.91
CA VAL A 8 0.90 5.03 -18.22
C VAL A 8 1.64 5.18 -19.55
N GLY A 9 1.13 6.03 -20.43
CA GLY A 9 1.75 6.35 -21.72
C GLY A 9 3.07 7.10 -21.54
N GLN A 10 3.91 7.11 -22.58
CA GLN A 10 5.18 7.85 -22.56
C GLN A 10 4.99 9.37 -22.39
N ASP A 11 3.80 9.89 -22.71
CA ASP A 11 3.39 11.28 -22.51
C ASP A 11 2.79 11.53 -21.11
N GLY A 12 2.83 10.53 -20.21
CA GLY A 12 2.26 10.60 -18.87
C GLY A 12 0.73 10.39 -18.81
N SER A 13 0.06 10.17 -19.95
CA SER A 13 -1.38 9.99 -19.99
C SER A 13 -1.83 8.58 -19.60
N ALA A 14 -2.99 8.45 -18.95
CA ALA A 14 -3.59 7.17 -18.59
C ALA A 14 -5.10 7.18 -18.90
N HIS A 15 -5.62 6.04 -19.35
CA HIS A 15 -7.02 5.83 -19.70
C HIS A 15 -7.39 4.38 -19.33
N PHE A 16 -8.31 4.22 -18.38
CA PHE A 16 -8.61 2.93 -17.78
C PHE A 16 -10.00 2.90 -17.14
N ILE A 17 -10.52 1.68 -16.97
CA ILE A 17 -11.77 1.39 -16.27
C ILE A 17 -11.50 1.28 -14.77
N VAL A 18 -12.45 1.77 -13.97
CA VAL A 18 -12.42 1.75 -12.51
C VAL A 18 -13.69 1.12 -11.96
N PRO A 19 -13.66 0.57 -10.73
CA PRO A 19 -14.87 0.07 -10.10
C PRO A 19 -15.86 1.22 -9.82
N ALA A 20 -17.13 0.98 -10.17
CA ALA A 20 -18.22 1.88 -9.83
C ALA A 20 -18.68 1.67 -8.37
N ASP A 21 -19.29 2.70 -7.80
CA ASP A 21 -19.88 2.70 -6.45
C ASP A 21 -18.89 2.25 -5.35
N ARG A 22 -17.64 2.70 -5.48
CA ARG A 22 -16.53 2.44 -4.53
C ARG A 22 -15.76 3.72 -4.24
N ASN A 23 -15.20 3.80 -3.03
CA ASN A 23 -14.16 4.77 -2.69
C ASN A 23 -12.83 4.23 -3.23
N ILE A 24 -12.27 4.90 -4.22
CA ILE A 24 -10.95 4.57 -4.76
C ILE A 24 -10.07 5.81 -4.76
N PHE A 25 -8.76 5.60 -4.76
CA PHE A 25 -7.76 6.63 -4.95
C PHE A 25 -6.67 6.05 -5.83
N PHE A 26 -5.89 6.90 -6.50
CA PHE A 26 -4.82 6.46 -7.40
C PHE A 26 -3.43 6.71 -6.82
N GLN A 27 -2.50 5.84 -7.20
CA GLN A 27 -1.06 5.99 -6.96
C GLN A 27 -0.35 6.00 -8.30
N ALA A 28 0.41 7.05 -8.59
CA ALA A 28 1.36 7.06 -9.68
C ALA A 28 2.60 6.28 -9.22
N LEU A 29 3.05 5.30 -10.02
CA LEU A 29 4.15 4.42 -9.69
C LEU A 29 5.38 4.69 -10.58
N ASP A 30 6.57 4.46 -10.04
CA ASP A 30 7.82 4.47 -10.81
C ASP A 30 8.08 3.10 -11.49
N GLU A 31 9.21 2.97 -12.20
CA GLU A 31 9.61 1.74 -12.87
C GLU A 31 9.84 0.54 -11.92
N ASN A 32 9.99 0.82 -10.61
CA ASN A 32 10.16 -0.15 -9.55
C ASN A 32 8.83 -0.46 -8.84
N TYR A 33 7.70 0.06 -9.33
CA TYR A 33 6.38 -0.08 -8.75
C TYR A 33 6.23 0.58 -7.37
N MET A 34 7.14 1.52 -7.04
CA MET A 34 7.04 2.32 -5.83
C MET A 34 6.19 3.56 -6.10
N GLU A 35 5.38 3.96 -5.14
CA GLU A 35 4.60 5.18 -5.23
C GLU A 35 5.48 6.43 -5.37
N VAL A 36 5.23 7.16 -6.46
CA VAL A 36 5.73 8.53 -6.67
C VAL A 36 4.80 9.55 -6.03
N GLN A 37 3.48 9.38 -6.17
CA GLN A 37 2.48 10.26 -5.58
C GLN A 37 1.14 9.53 -5.45
N ARG A 38 0.45 9.69 -4.31
CA ARG A 38 -0.93 9.23 -4.13
C ARG A 38 -1.93 10.37 -4.08
N GLU A 39 -3.13 10.09 -4.56
CA GLU A 39 -4.32 10.83 -4.14
C GLU A 39 -4.57 10.57 -2.65
N ARG A 40 -4.64 11.64 -1.86
CA ARG A 40 -4.95 11.58 -0.41
C ARG A 40 -6.40 11.99 -0.14
N THR A 41 -7.26 11.62 -1.09
CA THR A 41 -8.71 11.77 -1.06
C THR A 41 -9.30 10.64 -1.90
N TYR A 42 -10.59 10.39 -1.76
CA TYR A 42 -11.28 9.38 -2.54
C TYR A 42 -12.03 10.01 -3.70
N VAL A 43 -12.05 9.31 -4.83
CA VAL A 43 -12.94 9.56 -5.95
C VAL A 43 -13.95 8.42 -6.06
N ASN A 44 -15.16 8.78 -6.50
CA ASN A 44 -16.27 7.84 -6.69
C ASN A 44 -16.84 8.00 -8.08
N TYR A 45 -17.19 6.88 -8.70
CA TYR A 45 -17.77 6.82 -10.04
C TYR A 45 -19.11 6.09 -10.01
N ARG A 46 -20.08 6.57 -10.80
CA ARG A 46 -21.30 5.81 -11.11
C ARG A 46 -21.10 4.89 -12.31
N PRO A 47 -21.90 3.82 -12.46
CA PRO A 47 -21.85 2.98 -13.65
C PRO A 47 -22.01 3.80 -14.94
N GLY A 48 -21.06 3.66 -15.87
CA GLY A 48 -21.04 4.39 -17.15
C GLY A 48 -20.51 5.83 -17.08
N GLU A 49 -20.15 6.33 -15.89
CA GLU A 49 -19.56 7.65 -15.74
C GLU A 49 -18.13 7.70 -16.30
N MET A 50 -17.78 8.79 -16.99
CA MET A 50 -16.43 9.09 -17.45
C MET A 50 -15.97 10.42 -16.87
N ARG A 51 -14.78 10.45 -16.29
CA ARG A 51 -14.12 11.69 -15.85
C ARG A 51 -12.73 11.81 -16.44
N THR A 52 -12.32 13.05 -16.65
CA THR A 52 -10.98 13.39 -17.14
C THR A 52 -10.32 14.35 -16.15
N CYS A 53 -9.07 14.07 -15.82
CA CYS A 53 -8.23 14.94 -15.01
C CYS A 53 -7.07 15.45 -15.87
N ILE A 54 -6.66 16.70 -15.66
CA ILE A 54 -5.55 17.33 -16.40
C ILE A 54 -4.17 17.07 -15.78
N GLY A 55 -4.14 16.45 -14.60
CA GLY A 55 -2.93 16.11 -13.85
C GLY A 55 -3.29 15.59 -12.46
N CYS A 56 -2.30 15.02 -11.75
CA CYS A 56 -2.46 14.51 -10.39
C CYS A 56 -2.54 15.67 -9.38
N HIS A 57 -3.76 16.07 -8.98
CA HIS A 57 -4.04 17.18 -8.05
C HIS A 57 -3.72 18.60 -8.60
N GLU A 58 -3.82 18.76 -9.91
CA GLU A 58 -3.63 20.04 -10.60
C GLU A 58 -4.87 20.95 -10.47
N ARG A 59 -4.67 22.26 -10.31
CA ARG A 59 -5.78 23.23 -10.19
C ARG A 59 -6.09 23.85 -11.55
N SER A 60 -7.36 23.84 -11.94
CA SER A 60 -7.83 24.56 -13.13
C SER A 60 -7.35 26.01 -13.10
N GLY A 61 -6.62 26.44 -14.14
CA GLY A 61 -6.04 27.78 -14.26
C GLY A 61 -4.60 27.96 -13.76
N LYS A 62 -3.99 26.94 -13.13
CA LYS A 62 -2.54 26.89 -12.82
C LYS A 62 -1.74 25.98 -13.75
N THR A 63 -2.42 25.24 -14.63
CA THR A 63 -1.78 24.50 -15.70
C THR A 63 -1.07 25.44 -16.67
N LEU A 64 0.22 25.17 -16.92
CA LEU A 64 0.77 25.48 -18.24
C LEU A 64 -0.15 24.79 -19.26
N ARG A 65 -0.67 25.55 -20.23
CA ARG A 65 -1.36 24.95 -21.38
C ARG A 65 -0.47 23.80 -21.88
N PRO A 66 -1.01 22.60 -22.18
CA PRO A 66 -0.21 21.56 -22.79
C PRO A 66 0.60 22.19 -23.92
N ALA A 67 1.92 22.01 -23.92
CA ALA A 67 2.79 22.57 -24.96
C ALA A 67 2.38 22.08 -26.37
N PHE A 68 1.52 21.06 -26.43
CA PHE A 68 1.04 20.40 -27.63
C PHE A 68 -0.50 20.34 -27.62
N ASN A 69 -1.11 20.73 -28.74
CA ASN A 69 -2.54 20.52 -29.05
C ASN A 69 -2.87 19.04 -29.38
N ASP A 70 -2.01 18.11 -28.97
CA ASP A 70 -2.12 16.71 -29.39
C ASP A 70 -3.04 15.93 -28.46
N THR A 71 -3.85 15.05 -29.06
CA THR A 71 -4.65 14.08 -28.31
C THR A 71 -3.73 13.19 -27.45
N PRO A 72 -3.94 13.10 -26.13
CA PRO A 72 -3.17 12.22 -25.25
C PRO A 72 -3.08 10.79 -25.78
N LEU A 73 -1.90 10.17 -25.68
CA LEU A 73 -1.65 8.83 -26.23
C LEU A 73 -2.61 7.78 -25.67
N ALA A 74 -2.98 7.89 -24.38
CA ALA A 74 -3.91 6.96 -23.75
C ALA A 74 -5.34 7.03 -24.34
N LEU A 75 -5.74 8.16 -24.93
CA LEU A 75 -7.04 8.30 -25.61
C LEU A 75 -7.05 7.75 -27.03
N LYS A 76 -5.88 7.41 -27.60
CA LYS A 76 -5.76 6.77 -28.92
C LYS A 76 -6.03 5.26 -28.89
N ARG A 77 -6.35 4.71 -27.71
CA ARG A 77 -6.63 3.29 -27.48
C ARG A 77 -7.84 3.12 -26.56
N PRO A 78 -8.49 1.95 -26.56
CA PRO A 78 -9.52 1.62 -25.58
C PRO A 78 -8.99 1.75 -24.14
N PRO A 79 -9.87 2.03 -23.17
CA PRO A 79 -9.48 2.10 -21.76
C PRO A 79 -8.88 0.76 -21.31
N SER A 80 -7.79 0.83 -20.56
CA SER A 80 -7.15 -0.34 -19.96
C SER A 80 -8.06 -0.95 -18.88
N ILE A 81 -8.04 -2.26 -18.75
CA ILE A 81 -8.55 -2.96 -17.56
C ILE A 81 -7.37 -3.15 -16.60
N ALA A 82 -7.58 -2.95 -15.30
CA ALA A 82 -6.53 -3.13 -14.31
C ALA A 82 -6.01 -4.58 -14.31
N GLY A 83 -4.69 -4.74 -14.34
CA GLY A 83 -4.00 -6.03 -14.37
C GLY A 83 -3.22 -6.32 -13.09
N PRO A 84 -2.70 -7.56 -12.95
CA PRO A 84 -1.82 -7.94 -11.84
C PRO A 84 -0.50 -7.19 -11.86
N GLN A 85 0.13 -7.05 -10.69
CA GLN A 85 1.54 -6.65 -10.64
C GLN A 85 2.45 -7.78 -11.16
N PRO A 86 3.70 -7.48 -11.55
CA PRO A 86 4.62 -8.53 -12.00
C PRO A 86 4.78 -9.64 -10.96
N GLY A 87 4.59 -10.88 -11.40
CA GLY A 87 4.68 -12.06 -10.54
C GLY A 87 3.35 -12.49 -9.92
N GLU A 88 2.27 -11.75 -10.16
CA GLU A 88 0.92 -12.11 -9.73
C GLU A 88 0.04 -12.54 -10.91
N THR A 89 -0.97 -13.34 -10.62
CA THR A 89 -1.99 -13.75 -11.57
C THR A 89 -3.29 -12.95 -11.41
N ASP A 90 -3.57 -12.46 -10.20
CA ASP A 90 -4.80 -11.74 -9.87
C ASP A 90 -4.52 -10.22 -9.74
N PRO A 91 -5.26 -9.34 -10.46
CA PRO A 91 -5.19 -7.88 -10.25
C PRO A 91 -5.56 -7.45 -8.83
N HIS A 92 -6.45 -8.20 -8.18
CA HIS A 92 -7.05 -7.85 -6.91
C HIS A 92 -6.22 -8.40 -5.75
N GLN A 93 -5.84 -7.52 -4.84
CA GLN A 93 -4.97 -7.89 -3.72
C GLN A 93 -5.53 -7.33 -2.42
N VAL A 94 -5.77 -8.20 -1.46
CA VAL A 94 -6.17 -7.82 -0.11
C VAL A 94 -4.93 -7.67 0.73
N VAL A 95 -4.53 -6.42 0.98
CA VAL A 95 -3.33 -6.13 1.80
C VAL A 95 -3.61 -6.55 3.23
N HIS A 96 -3.06 -7.68 3.64
CA HIS A 96 -3.26 -8.27 4.95
C HIS A 96 -1.91 -8.72 5.53
N TYR A 97 -1.38 -7.93 6.47
CA TYR A 97 -0.02 -8.10 6.98
C TYR A 97 0.32 -9.53 7.47
N PRO A 98 -0.54 -10.22 8.24
CA PRO A 98 -0.27 -11.59 8.69
C PRO A 98 -0.08 -12.61 7.56
N ALA A 99 -0.77 -12.41 6.42
CA ALA A 99 -0.70 -13.32 5.27
C ALA A 99 0.36 -12.89 4.25
N ASP A 100 0.54 -11.58 4.07
CA ASP A 100 1.38 -11.05 2.99
C ASP A 100 2.82 -10.79 3.42
N ILE A 101 3.02 -10.27 4.64
CA ILE A 101 4.30 -9.72 5.08
C ILE A 101 4.96 -10.59 6.12
N GLN A 102 4.23 -11.02 7.14
CA GLN A 102 4.80 -11.84 8.21
C GLN A 102 5.51 -13.10 7.68
N PRO A 103 4.96 -13.87 6.71
CA PRO A 103 5.64 -15.06 6.20
C PRO A 103 6.96 -14.75 5.50
N ILE A 104 7.09 -13.56 4.89
CA ILE A 104 8.36 -13.11 4.29
C ILE A 104 9.38 -12.83 5.40
N LEU A 105 8.96 -12.13 6.46
CA LEU A 105 9.82 -11.83 7.61
C LEU A 105 10.27 -13.11 8.32
N ASP A 106 9.35 -14.05 8.55
CA ASP A 106 9.64 -15.34 9.17
C ASP A 106 10.64 -16.16 8.35
N ALA A 107 10.57 -16.09 7.02
CA ALA A 107 11.47 -16.85 6.15
C ALA A 107 12.83 -16.18 5.93
N LYS A 108 12.92 -14.85 6.04
CA LYS A 108 14.08 -14.08 5.53
C LYS A 108 14.74 -13.16 6.55
N CYS A 109 14.06 -12.80 7.64
CA CYS A 109 14.51 -11.73 8.53
C CYS A 109 14.72 -12.19 9.96
N ILE A 110 13.86 -13.06 10.49
CA ILE A 110 13.88 -13.40 11.93
C ILE A 110 15.16 -14.11 12.38
N SER A 111 15.98 -14.67 11.48
CA SER A 111 17.26 -15.29 11.87
C SER A 111 18.25 -14.30 12.48
N CYS A 112 18.13 -13.02 12.14
CA CYS A 112 18.92 -11.92 12.73
C CYS A 112 18.04 -10.96 13.56
N HIS A 113 16.73 -10.92 13.30
CA HIS A 113 15.78 -10.00 13.90
C HIS A 113 14.76 -10.74 14.80
N ASP A 114 15.26 -11.56 15.73
CA ASP A 114 14.44 -12.39 16.63
C ASP A 114 13.95 -11.66 17.90
N ASP A 115 13.53 -12.42 18.92
CA ASP A 115 13.06 -11.91 20.21
C ASP A 115 14.09 -11.95 21.35
N SER A 116 15.29 -12.50 21.13
CA SER A 116 16.32 -12.66 22.14
C SER A 116 17.35 -11.53 22.06
N GLU A 117 18.07 -11.43 20.93
CA GLU A 117 19.13 -10.44 20.70
C GLU A 117 19.03 -9.89 19.27
N PRO A 118 17.94 -9.19 18.91
CA PRO A 118 17.72 -8.76 17.54
C PRO A 118 18.73 -7.71 17.09
N ASP A 119 19.32 -7.95 15.92
CA ASP A 119 20.13 -6.96 15.22
C ASP A 119 19.34 -5.66 15.01
N GLY A 120 20.01 -4.53 15.23
CA GLY A 120 19.40 -3.20 15.08
C GLY A 120 18.27 -2.90 16.08
N ASP A 121 18.16 -3.65 17.19
CA ASP A 121 17.06 -3.53 18.16
C ASP A 121 15.70 -3.66 17.46
N LEU A 122 15.60 -4.58 16.50
CA LEU A 122 14.41 -4.76 15.67
C LEU A 122 13.93 -6.21 15.73
N ASN A 123 12.92 -6.46 16.56
CA ASN A 123 12.24 -7.75 16.64
C ASN A 123 11.16 -7.86 15.55
N LEU A 124 11.32 -8.79 14.61
CA LEU A 124 10.41 -9.03 13.49
C LEU A 124 9.59 -10.33 13.63
N THR A 125 9.51 -10.88 14.84
CA THR A 125 8.70 -12.08 15.09
C THR A 125 7.20 -11.81 14.97
N GLY A 126 6.47 -12.81 14.46
CA GLY A 126 5.01 -12.79 14.32
C GLY A 126 4.23 -12.95 15.63
N THR A 127 4.89 -12.78 16.78
CA THR A 127 4.28 -12.97 18.11
C THR A 127 3.04 -12.09 18.26
N ILE A 128 1.90 -12.70 18.60
CA ILE A 128 0.60 -12.02 18.72
C ILE A 128 0.64 -11.00 19.86
N THR A 129 0.25 -9.76 19.53
CA THR A 129 -0.07 -8.70 20.51
C THR A 129 -1.59 -8.54 20.58
N PRO A 130 -2.14 -7.71 21.50
CA PRO A 130 -3.59 -7.56 21.64
C PRO A 130 -4.31 -7.26 20.33
N ARG A 131 -3.72 -6.46 19.44
CA ARG A 131 -4.35 -6.08 18.17
C ARG A 131 -3.52 -6.37 16.92
N HIS A 132 -2.24 -6.70 17.01
CA HIS A 132 -1.37 -6.91 15.85
C HIS A 132 -0.33 -8.03 16.14
N SER A 133 0.87 -7.90 15.59
CA SER A 133 2.05 -8.69 15.92
C SER A 133 3.19 -7.79 16.37
N VAL A 134 4.19 -8.36 17.06
CA VAL A 134 5.39 -7.64 17.51
C VAL A 134 6.11 -6.97 16.35
N SER A 135 6.35 -7.72 15.27
CA SER A 135 6.94 -7.23 14.02
C SER A 135 6.27 -5.97 13.47
N PHE A 136 4.94 -5.97 13.36
CA PHE A 136 4.18 -4.84 12.85
C PHE A 136 4.32 -3.63 13.75
N GLU A 137 4.18 -3.83 15.07
CA GLU A 137 4.30 -2.76 16.05
C GLU A 137 5.71 -2.18 16.09
N GLN A 138 6.76 -2.99 15.90
CA GLN A 138 8.15 -2.53 15.79
C GLN A 138 8.38 -1.70 14.53
N LEU A 139 7.94 -2.19 13.36
CA LEU A 139 8.04 -1.45 12.10
C LEU A 139 7.29 -0.13 12.17
N LEU A 140 6.09 -0.12 12.76
CA LEU A 140 5.26 1.06 12.94
C LEU A 140 5.87 2.06 13.93
N ARG A 141 6.30 1.60 15.11
CA ARG A 141 6.88 2.46 16.15
C ARG A 141 8.18 3.14 15.70
N LYS A 142 8.98 2.46 14.89
CA LYS A 142 10.24 2.97 14.33
C LYS A 142 10.05 3.64 12.95
N GLU A 143 8.81 3.72 12.46
CA GLU A 143 8.45 4.29 11.14
C GLU A 143 9.28 3.74 9.96
N LEU A 144 9.59 2.44 9.99
CA LEU A 144 10.49 1.82 9.01
C LEU A 144 9.85 1.63 7.62
N ALA A 145 8.52 1.54 7.51
CA ALA A 145 7.78 1.66 6.25
C ALA A 145 7.57 3.13 5.81
N GLY A 146 8.30 4.07 6.40
CA GLY A 146 8.20 5.50 6.10
C GLY A 146 7.25 6.26 7.04
N PRO A 147 7.11 7.58 6.83
CA PRO A 147 6.29 8.42 7.69
C PRO A 147 4.84 7.97 7.72
N VAL A 148 4.28 7.82 8.92
CA VAL A 148 2.86 7.45 9.07
C VAL A 148 1.98 8.62 8.68
N ILE A 149 1.11 8.39 7.71
CA ILE A 149 0.09 9.37 7.33
C ILE A 149 -1.09 9.19 8.28
N ALA A 150 -1.19 10.05 9.28
CA ALA A 150 -2.35 10.09 10.16
C ALA A 150 -3.31 11.22 9.77
N GLU A 151 -4.60 10.90 9.70
CA GLU A 151 -5.66 11.89 9.46
C GLU A 151 -6.17 12.52 10.76
N PHE A 152 -6.23 11.77 11.88
CA PHE A 152 -6.94 12.19 13.09
C PHE A 152 -6.21 11.95 14.43
N VAL A 153 -5.04 11.34 14.42
CA VAL A 153 -4.30 11.01 15.66
C VAL A 153 -2.81 11.04 15.40
N THR A 154 -2.05 11.71 16.24
CA THR A 154 -0.61 11.76 16.07
C THR A 154 0.01 10.41 16.41
N HIS A 155 0.76 9.86 15.46
CA HIS A 155 1.73 8.82 15.75
C HIS A 155 3.02 9.56 16.15
N SER A 156 3.30 9.63 17.45
CA SER A 156 4.56 10.14 18.03
C SER A 156 4.81 11.67 18.08
N GLY A 157 3.93 12.52 17.56
CA GLY A 157 4.06 13.99 17.61
C GLY A 157 2.98 14.69 18.46
N GLY A 158 3.22 15.92 18.92
CA GLY A 158 2.19 16.74 19.58
C GLY A 158 0.97 17.02 18.69
N ASP A 159 -0.08 17.61 19.27
CA ASP A 159 -1.45 17.77 18.74
C ASP A 159 -1.56 18.62 17.45
N ASP A 160 -0.99 18.16 16.35
CA ASP A 160 -1.06 18.78 15.01
C ASP A 160 -2.07 18.04 14.12
N ALA A 161 -3.31 17.92 14.60
CA ALA A 161 -4.41 17.38 13.82
C ALA A 161 -4.48 18.08 12.45
N ASN A 162 -4.30 17.30 11.37
CA ASN A 162 -4.21 17.73 9.96
C ASN A 162 -2.84 18.23 9.44
N SER A 163 -1.71 17.76 9.97
CA SER A 163 -0.37 18.07 9.42
C SER A 163 -0.18 17.68 7.94
N ASN A 164 -0.94 16.68 7.47
CA ASN A 164 -0.89 16.19 6.09
C ASN A 164 -1.97 16.77 5.16
N GLY A 165 -2.82 17.71 5.59
CA GLY A 165 -3.87 18.28 4.74
C GLY A 165 -3.35 19.13 3.57
N ALA A 166 -2.14 19.68 3.70
CA ALA A 166 -1.48 20.44 2.63
C ALA A 166 -0.92 19.51 1.55
N TYR A 167 -0.78 20.00 0.31
CA TYR A 167 -0.13 19.27 -0.77
C TYR A 167 1.29 18.86 -0.36
N LEU A 168 1.62 17.57 -0.56
CA LEU A 168 2.97 17.05 -0.37
C LEU A 168 3.64 16.84 -1.72
N SER A 169 4.94 17.11 -1.79
CA SER A 169 5.73 16.89 -3.01
C SER A 169 5.80 15.40 -3.36
N PRO A 170 6.00 15.05 -4.64
CA PRO A 170 6.25 13.66 -5.03
C PRO A 170 7.38 13.02 -4.21
N LYS A 171 7.28 11.71 -3.95
CA LYS A 171 8.26 10.89 -3.22
C LYS A 171 8.46 11.29 -1.75
N SER A 172 7.53 12.06 -1.19
CA SER A 172 7.55 12.48 0.22
C SER A 172 6.96 11.45 1.18
N LEU A 173 6.34 10.38 0.66
CA LEU A 173 5.64 9.33 1.40
C LEU A 173 6.00 7.94 0.86
N GLY A 174 5.56 6.91 1.58
CA GLY A 174 5.66 5.51 1.15
C GLY A 174 7.09 5.03 0.95
N SER A 175 7.27 4.16 -0.05
CA SER A 175 8.48 3.39 -0.31
C SER A 175 9.73 4.23 -0.51
N HIS A 176 9.62 5.43 -1.10
CA HIS A 176 10.77 6.34 -1.25
C HIS A 176 11.27 6.94 0.07
N ARG A 177 10.47 6.91 1.13
CA ARG A 177 10.84 7.38 2.47
C ARG A 177 10.98 6.25 3.48
N SER A 178 10.82 5.01 3.06
CA SER A 178 10.92 3.84 3.92
C SER A 178 12.37 3.41 4.10
N GLY A 179 12.82 3.39 5.37
CA GLY A 179 14.11 2.79 5.74
C GLY A 179 14.16 1.30 5.41
N LEU A 180 13.05 0.57 5.63
CA LEU A 180 12.90 -0.84 5.25
C LEU A 180 13.15 -1.06 3.75
N VAL A 181 12.47 -0.30 2.88
CA VAL A 181 12.63 -0.43 1.42
C VAL A 181 14.04 -0.06 0.99
N ALA A 182 14.65 0.97 1.59
CA ALA A 182 16.04 1.33 1.32
C ALA A 182 17.01 0.18 1.67
N THR A 183 16.83 -0.47 2.82
CA THR A 183 17.66 -1.60 3.27
C THR A 183 17.50 -2.82 2.37
N ILE A 184 16.27 -3.29 2.12
CA ILE A 184 16.04 -4.51 1.33
C ILE A 184 16.34 -4.35 -0.17
N ARG A 185 16.52 -3.10 -0.63
CA ARG A 185 16.95 -2.77 -2.00
C ARG A 185 18.40 -2.27 -2.05
N THR A 186 19.19 -2.49 -1.00
CA THR A 186 20.60 -2.14 -0.98
C THR A 186 21.32 -2.67 -2.22
N THR A 187 22.25 -1.88 -2.76
CA THR A 187 23.12 -2.27 -3.88
C THR A 187 24.51 -2.71 -3.40
N ASP A 188 24.77 -2.65 -2.11
CA ASP A 188 26.02 -3.12 -1.52
C ASP A 188 26.02 -4.64 -1.42
N ALA A 189 26.85 -5.30 -2.23
CA ALA A 189 26.95 -6.75 -2.27
C ALA A 189 27.52 -7.38 -0.97
N GLN A 190 28.05 -6.59 -0.05
CA GLN A 190 28.51 -7.07 1.27
C GLN A 190 27.42 -6.99 2.34
N ASP A 191 26.31 -6.29 2.07
CA ASP A 191 25.20 -6.20 2.99
C ASP A 191 24.40 -7.52 2.99
N PRO A 192 24.10 -8.13 4.15
CA PRO A 192 23.34 -9.38 4.22
C PRO A 192 21.92 -9.27 3.63
N HIS A 193 21.39 -8.06 3.43
CA HIS A 193 20.09 -7.82 2.80
C HIS A 193 20.17 -7.79 1.25
N TYR A 194 21.38 -7.76 0.67
CA TYR A 194 21.56 -7.65 -0.77
C TYR A 194 20.91 -8.82 -1.52
N GLN A 195 19.95 -8.51 -2.38
CA GLN A 195 19.19 -9.49 -3.18
C GLN A 195 18.55 -10.63 -2.35
N LEU A 196 18.21 -10.35 -1.08
CA LEU A 196 17.62 -11.34 -0.17
C LEU A 196 16.22 -11.83 -0.61
N LEU A 197 15.48 -10.97 -1.32
CA LEU A 197 14.08 -11.20 -1.69
C LEU A 197 13.92 -11.54 -3.17
N SER A 198 12.96 -12.41 -3.46
CA SER A 198 12.45 -12.56 -4.82
C SER A 198 11.78 -11.25 -5.26
N ARG A 199 11.65 -11.04 -6.58
CA ARG A 199 10.94 -9.87 -7.12
C ARG A 199 9.49 -9.81 -6.62
N ALA A 200 8.81 -10.95 -6.50
CA ALA A 200 7.43 -11.01 -6.02
C ALA A 200 7.33 -10.60 -4.54
N ASP A 201 8.23 -11.10 -3.68
CA ASP A 201 8.23 -10.74 -2.25
C ASP A 201 8.55 -9.25 -2.05
N LEU A 202 9.51 -8.73 -2.81
CA LEU A 202 9.84 -7.30 -2.78
C LEU A 202 8.62 -6.44 -3.14
N LEU A 203 7.88 -6.80 -4.20
CA LEU A 203 6.69 -6.06 -4.62
C LEU A 203 5.55 -6.14 -3.60
N LYS A 204 5.39 -7.26 -2.90
CA LYS A 204 4.42 -7.37 -1.79
C LYS A 204 4.77 -6.42 -0.64
N ILE A 205 6.05 -6.33 -0.26
CA ILE A 205 6.50 -5.38 0.77
C ILE A 205 6.29 -3.94 0.30
N ILE A 206 6.69 -3.59 -0.92
CA ILE A 206 6.49 -2.25 -1.50
C ILE A 206 5.01 -1.87 -1.49
N ARG A 207 4.12 -2.76 -1.93
CA ARG A 207 2.66 -2.53 -1.87
C ARG A 207 2.21 -2.24 -0.45
N TRP A 208 2.59 -3.07 0.51
CA TRP A 208 2.17 -2.88 1.90
C TRP A 208 2.67 -1.55 2.47
N VAL A 209 3.94 -1.21 2.25
CA VAL A 209 4.54 0.08 2.61
C VAL A 209 3.72 1.23 2.04
N ASP A 210 3.41 1.17 0.74
CA ASP A 210 2.65 2.20 0.04
C ASP A 210 1.17 2.23 0.45
N THR A 211 0.66 1.27 1.23
CA THR A 211 -0.69 1.35 1.82
C THR A 211 -0.75 2.03 3.19
N ASN A 212 0.38 2.54 3.71
CA ASN A 212 0.45 3.21 5.01
C ASN A 212 0.10 2.28 6.19
N TYR A 213 0.93 1.24 6.39
CA TYR A 213 0.87 0.32 7.53
C TYR A 213 -0.49 -0.37 7.74
N GLN A 214 -1.12 -0.88 6.68
CA GLN A 214 -2.33 -1.69 6.87
C GLN A 214 -1.99 -3.04 7.52
N PHE A 215 -2.72 -3.42 8.57
CA PHE A 215 -2.58 -4.73 9.19
C PHE A 215 -3.72 -5.68 8.75
N TYR A 216 -4.97 -5.26 8.94
CA TYR A 216 -6.15 -6.03 8.57
C TYR A 216 -6.65 -5.63 7.19
N GLY A 217 -6.77 -6.60 6.29
CA GLY A 217 -7.27 -6.37 4.94
C GLY A 217 -8.79 -6.25 4.84
N THR A 218 -9.49 -6.43 5.95
CA THR A 218 -10.95 -6.30 6.07
C THR A 218 -11.33 -5.56 7.34
N TYR A 219 -12.48 -4.91 7.31
CA TYR A 219 -13.07 -4.29 8.48
C TYR A 219 -13.63 -5.33 9.46
N TYR A 220 -14.21 -6.42 8.94
CA TYR A 220 -14.89 -7.43 9.74
C TYR A 220 -13.92 -8.51 10.21
N GLY A 221 -13.89 -8.78 11.51
CA GLY A 221 -13.12 -9.90 12.02
C GLY A 221 -12.96 -9.89 13.53
N ARG A 222 -12.46 -11.00 14.08
CA ARG A 222 -12.05 -11.10 15.48
C ARG A 222 -10.56 -10.74 15.56
N HIS A 223 -10.29 -9.45 15.74
CA HIS A 223 -8.91 -8.90 15.70
C HIS A 223 -8.20 -8.94 17.06
N HIS A 224 -8.96 -8.84 18.16
CA HIS A 224 -8.40 -8.84 19.50
C HIS A 224 -7.96 -10.24 19.93
N ASP A 225 -6.77 -10.36 20.52
CA ASP A 225 -6.20 -11.62 21.02
C ASP A 225 -7.05 -12.36 22.07
N ALA A 226 -8.04 -11.68 22.69
CA ALA A 226 -9.05 -12.28 23.54
C ALA A 226 -9.85 -13.38 22.80
N HIS A 227 -9.86 -13.34 21.47
CA HIS A 227 -10.50 -14.33 20.62
C HIS A 227 -9.54 -15.36 20.03
N LYS A 228 -8.27 -15.45 20.46
CA LYS A 228 -7.25 -16.32 19.84
C LYS A 228 -7.58 -17.81 19.77
N SER A 229 -8.54 -18.28 20.57
CA SER A 229 -9.04 -19.66 20.55
C SER A 229 -10.21 -19.86 19.57
N HIS A 230 -10.76 -18.79 19.00
CA HIS A 230 -11.86 -18.84 18.04
C HIS A 230 -11.34 -19.22 16.65
N PRO A 231 -12.03 -20.08 15.88
CA PRO A 231 -11.59 -20.48 14.55
C PRO A 231 -11.39 -19.31 13.57
N ASP A 232 -12.27 -18.30 13.64
CA ASP A 232 -12.17 -17.09 12.80
C ASP A 232 -11.25 -15.98 13.35
N PHE A 233 -10.39 -16.28 14.32
CA PHE A 233 -9.43 -15.30 14.82
C PHE A 233 -8.43 -14.92 13.73
N ARG A 234 -8.44 -13.62 13.34
CA ARG A 234 -7.53 -13.04 12.33
C ARG A 234 -7.37 -13.88 11.06
N ARG A 235 -8.46 -14.49 10.58
CA ARG A 235 -8.43 -15.27 9.34
C ARG A 235 -8.09 -14.40 8.14
N ASP A 236 -7.54 -15.04 7.11
CA ASP A 236 -7.26 -14.39 5.84
C ASP A 236 -8.57 -13.95 5.17
N PRO A 237 -8.74 -12.65 4.88
CA PRO A 237 -9.91 -12.15 4.18
C PRO A 237 -9.83 -12.42 2.68
N THR A 238 -10.97 -12.78 2.09
CA THR A 238 -11.14 -12.78 0.63
C THR A 238 -11.32 -11.36 0.10
N PHE A 239 -11.15 -11.17 -1.21
CA PHE A 239 -11.37 -9.87 -1.85
C PHE A 239 -12.84 -9.44 -1.74
N GLU A 240 -13.78 -10.37 -1.91
CA GLU A 240 -15.22 -10.14 -1.76
C GLU A 240 -15.57 -9.63 -0.37
N GLU A 241 -14.94 -10.18 0.68
CA GLU A 241 -15.15 -9.75 2.05
C GLU A 241 -14.49 -8.40 2.34
N ALA A 242 -13.34 -8.11 1.74
CA ALA A 242 -12.67 -6.82 1.86
C ALA A 242 -13.47 -5.67 1.22
N ILE A 243 -14.20 -5.94 0.14
CA ILE A 243 -15.04 -4.94 -0.54
C ILE A 243 -16.50 -4.91 -0.05
N SER A 244 -16.89 -5.84 0.82
CA SER A 244 -18.28 -5.98 1.24
C SER A 244 -18.69 -4.85 2.19
N PRO A 245 -19.83 -4.18 1.96
CA PRO A 245 -20.40 -3.24 2.92
C PRO A 245 -21.18 -3.93 4.05
N ARG A 246 -21.22 -5.27 4.07
CA ARG A 246 -21.95 -6.06 5.05
C ARG A 246 -21.02 -7.05 5.74
N ALA A 247 -21.26 -7.23 7.04
CA ALA A 247 -20.61 -8.28 7.80
C ALA A 247 -20.91 -9.64 7.17
N PRO A 248 -19.88 -10.46 6.92
CA PRO A 248 -20.08 -11.83 6.45
C PRO A 248 -20.71 -12.69 7.54
N ASP A 249 -21.33 -13.80 7.16
CA ASP A 249 -22.17 -14.58 8.07
C ASP A 249 -21.41 -15.14 9.27
N TRP A 250 -20.13 -15.50 9.10
CA TRP A 250 -19.26 -15.99 10.18
C TRP A 250 -18.84 -14.90 11.18
N HIS A 251 -19.00 -13.61 10.86
CA HIS A 251 -18.65 -12.51 11.76
C HIS A 251 -19.70 -12.30 12.86
N ARG A 252 -20.95 -12.70 12.60
CA ARG A 252 -22.11 -12.46 13.46
C ARG A 252 -22.07 -13.27 14.74
#